data_AF-A0A7Y2V0B3-F1
#
_entry.id   AF-A0A7Y2V0B3-F1
#
_cell.length_a   1.000
_cell.length_b   1.000
_cell.length_c   1.000
_cell.angle_alpha   90.00
_cell.angle_beta   90.00
_cell.angle_gamma   90.00
#
_symmetry.space_group_name_H-M   'P 1'
#
loop_
_entity.id
_entity.type
_entity.pdbx_description
1 polymer ?
#
loop_
_entity_poly.entity_id
_entity_poly.type
_entity_poly.pdbx_seq_one_letter_code
_entity_poly.pdbx_strand_id
1 'polypeptide(L)' 'MFGLFKKTSEIDKLQKQYEKLMADWHKLSTTNRAASDEKYSEAEKVLTKIEALKS' A
#
# COMPACT_ATOMS: atom_id res chain seq x y z
N MET A 1 10.57 -23.98 14.05
CA MET A 1 9.67 -24.62 13.07
C MET A 1 9.00 -23.52 12.24
N PHE A 2 9.65 -23.00 11.20
CA PHE A 2 9.06 -21.95 10.33
C PHE A 2 9.52 -22.17 8.89
N GLY A 3 9.12 -23.31 8.34
CA GLY A 3 9.23 -23.60 6.93
C GLY A 3 7.99 -23.10 6.20
N LEU A 4 7.88 -21.79 5.96
CA LEU A 4 6.86 -21.23 5.08
C LEU A 4 7.45 -20.03 4.34
N PHE A 5 8.37 -20.31 3.42
CA PHE A 5 8.59 -19.44 2.26
C PHE A 5 7.32 -19.46 1.40
N LYS A 6 6.24 -18.83 1.89
CA LYS A 6 5.13 -18.46 1.04
C LYS A 6 5.71 -17.48 0.04
N LYS A 7 5.75 -17.88 -1.24
CA LYS A 7 5.98 -16.96 -2.36
C LYS A 7 5.09 -15.75 -2.06
N THR A 8 5.70 -14.62 -1.73
CA THR A 8 4.92 -13.41 -1.44
C THR A 8 4.05 -13.20 -2.66
N SER A 9 2.75 -13.37 -2.47
CA SER A 9 1.82 -13.24 -3.58
C SER A 9 1.96 -11.81 -4.09
N GLU A 10 1.70 -11.61 -5.38
CA GLU A 10 1.74 -10.27 -5.96
C GLU A 10 0.82 -9.31 -5.18
N ILE A 11 -0.29 -9.86 -4.67
CA ILE A 11 -1.19 -9.25 -3.70
C ILE A 11 -0.44 -8.85 -2.41
N ASP A 12 0.29 -9.74 -1.74
CA ASP A 12 1.05 -9.40 -0.51
C ASP A 12 2.06 -8.26 -0.73
N LYS A 13 2.70 -8.21 -1.91
CA LYS A 13 3.64 -7.13 -2.24
C LYS A 13 2.92 -5.79 -2.39
N LEU A 14 1.80 -5.77 -3.10
CA LEU A 14 0.97 -4.59 -3.26
C LEU A 14 0.37 -4.15 -1.92
N GLN A 15 -0.04 -5.09 -1.08
CA GLN A 15 -0.62 -4.81 0.23
C GLN A 15 0.41 -4.18 1.17
N LYS A 16 1.66 -4.67 1.17
CA LYS A 16 2.78 -4.01 1.87
C LYS A 16 3.10 -2.62 1.32
N GLN A 17 3.00 -2.42 0.00
CA GLN A 17 3.16 -1.08 -0.60
C GLN A 17 2.06 -0.13 -0.14
N TYR A 18 0.81 -0.59 -0.12
CA TYR A 18 -0.33 0.18 0.35
C TYR A 18 -0.18 0.60 1.82
N GLU A 19 0.19 -0.34 2.70
CA GLU A 19 0.44 -0.05 4.11
C GLU A 19 1.53 1.01 4.30
N LYS A 20 2.61 0.92 3.51
CA LYS A 20 3.71 1.88 3.57
C LYS A 20 3.27 3.28 3.11
N LEU A 21 2.52 3.35 2.00
CA LEU A 21 1.97 4.61 1.49
C LEU A 21 0.98 5.23 2.46
N MET A 22 0.15 4.43 3.13
CA MET A 22 -0.79 4.91 4.15
C MET A 22 -0.09 5.38 5.43
N ALA A 23 0.98 4.71 5.86
CA ALA A 23 1.80 5.19 6.97
C ALA A 23 2.47 6.54 6.65
N ASP A 24 2.99 6.68 5.42
CA ASP A 24 3.58 7.92 4.94
C ASP A 24 2.53 9.03 4.81
N TRP A 25 1.34 8.71 4.26
CA TRP A 25 0.19 9.63 4.21
C TRP A 25 -0.19 10.12 5.60
N HIS A 26 -0.32 9.22 6.57
CA HIS A 26 -0.73 9.58 7.93
C HIS A 26 0.31 10.43 8.66
N LYS A 27 1.59 10.28 8.30
CA LYS A 27 2.65 11.13 8.80
C LYS A 27 2.61 12.51 8.14
N LEU A 28 2.45 12.55 6.82
CA LEU A 28 2.39 13.77 6.02
C LEU A 28 1.09 14.56 6.21
N SER A 29 -0.03 13.93 6.59
CA SER A 29 -1.32 14.60 6.80
C SER A 29 -1.24 15.69 7.87
N THR A 30 -0.33 15.53 8.83
CA THR A 30 -0.07 16.50 9.89
C THR A 30 0.91 17.61 9.49
N THR A 31 1.74 17.39 8.46
CA THR A 31 2.88 18.26 8.13
C THR A 31 2.72 18.96 6.78
N ASN A 32 2.17 18.28 5.78
CA ASN A 32 2.01 18.77 4.41
C ASN A 32 0.83 18.11 3.72
N ARG A 33 -0.28 18.85 3.63
CA ARG A 33 -1.53 18.41 3.00
C ARG A 33 -1.38 18.04 1.53
N ALA A 34 -0.60 18.80 0.76
CA ALA A 34 -0.41 18.53 -0.67
C ALA A 34 0.34 17.21 -0.90
N ALA A 35 1.41 16.97 -0.15
CA ALA A 35 2.15 15.71 -0.21
C ALA A 35 1.32 14.54 0.34
N SER A 36 0.46 14.79 1.33
CA SER A 36 -0.50 13.80 1.82
C SER A 36 -1.46 13.40 0.69
N ASP A 37 -2.13 14.34 0.04
CA ASP A 37 -3.10 14.03 -1.02
C ASP A 37 -2.47 13.20 -2.17
N GLU A 38 -1.21 13.47 -2.51
CA GLU A 38 -0.45 12.70 -3.50
C GLU A 38 -0.24 11.24 -3.05
N LYS A 39 0.17 11.02 -1.80
CA LYS A 39 0.33 9.67 -1.22
C LYS A 39 -0.97 8.89 -1.10
N TYR A 40 -2.07 9.59 -0.83
CA TYR A 40 -3.40 8.97 -0.82
C TYR A 40 -3.77 8.45 -2.22
N SER A 41 -3.55 9.26 -3.26
CA SER A 41 -3.79 8.86 -4.65
C SER A 41 -2.91 7.67 -5.07
N GLU A 42 -1.64 7.64 -4.65
CA GLU A 42 -0.77 6.48 -4.89
C GLU A 42 -1.33 5.22 -4.22
N ALA A 43 -1.80 5.32 -2.97
CA ALA A 43 -2.38 4.22 -2.23
C ALA A 43 -3.66 3.69 -2.88
N GLU A 44 -4.58 4.56 -3.33
CA GLU A 44 -5.78 4.16 -4.07
C GLU A 44 -5.44 3.37 -5.34
N LYS A 45 -4.45 3.83 -6.14
CA LYS A 45 -4.01 3.12 -7.34
C LYS A 45 -3.49 1.71 -7.02
N VAL A 46 -2.79 1.55 -5.89
CA VAL A 46 -2.33 0.24 -5.42
C VAL A 46 -3.52 -0.63 -5.01
N LEU A 47 -4.52 -0.06 -4.35
CA LEU A 47 -5.73 -0.76 -3.93
C LEU A 47 -6.53 -1.26 -5.15
N THR A 48 -6.69 -0.43 -6.18
CA THR A 48 -7.32 -0.83 -7.45
C THR A 48 -6.58 -1.99 -8.12
N LYS A 49 -5.24 -2.00 -8.08
CA LYS A 49 -4.44 -3.13 -8.59
C LYS A 49 -4.66 -4.41 -7.78
N ILE A 50 -4.80 -4.30 -6.46
CA ILE A 50 -5.11 -5.44 -5.59
C ILE A 50 -6.49 -6.01 -5.92
N GLU A 51 -7.49 -5.15 -6.10
CA GLU A 51 -8.85 -5.55 -6.47
C GLU A 51 -8.88 -6.24 -7.84
N ALA A 52 -8.19 -5.67 -8.83
CA ALA A 52 -8.07 -6.25 -10.17
C ALA A 52 -7.35 -7.61 -10.21
N LEU A 53 -6.48 -7.89 -9.23
CA LEU A 53 -5.82 -9.19 -9.08
C LEU A 53 -6.66 -10.21 -8.28
N LYS A 54 -7.67 -9.74 -7.55
CA LYS A 54 -8.60 -10.60 -6.80
C LYS A 54 -9.85 -10.98 -7.59
N SER A 55 -10.17 -10.26 -8.67
CA SER A 55 -11.27 -10.55 -9.61
C SER A 55 -10.92 -11.70 -10.54
#